data_AF-A0A529ZJG8-F1
#
_entry.id   AF-A0A529ZJG8-F1
#
_cell.length_a   1.000
_cell.length_b   1.000
_cell.length_c   1.000
_cell.angle_alpha   90.00
_cell.angle_beta   90.00
_cell.angle_gamma   90.00
#
_symmetry.space_group_name_H-M   'P 1'
#
loop_
_entity.id
_entity.type
_entity.pdbx_description
1 polymer ?
#
loop_
_entity_poly.entity_id
_entity_poly.type
_entity_poly.pdbx_seq_one_letter_code
_entity_poly.pdbx_strand_id
1 'polypeptide(L)'
;LGSGETLTATKSVICSVTPTQLYDRLLGKDAPEAATKATQSYRYGKGNFQIHYALDKPPAWRGEGLDKVALLHLTPGLDGVSKACNEAVRGMLPEVPTICVGQPHAIDPSRCPEGKAILWLQLPEAPRHIKGDAAGKLEAPTDGLWTEALREAYADRVEAILAKHIDGFRDTVIA
;
A
#
# COMPACT_ATOMS: atom_id res chain seq x y z
N LEU A 1 7.40 28.80 5.57
CA LEU A 1 6.65 27.94 4.63
C LEU A 1 7.45 27.81 3.33
N GLY A 2 7.08 26.93 2.40
CA GLY A 2 7.76 26.81 1.10
C GLY A 2 7.77 28.11 0.29
N SER A 3 6.83 29.01 0.58
CA SER A 3 6.72 30.38 0.05
C SER A 3 7.68 31.40 0.68
N GLY A 4 8.43 31.04 1.73
CA GLY A 4 9.21 31.98 2.54
C GLY A 4 8.41 32.70 3.64
N GLU A 5 7.09 32.55 3.65
CA GLU A 5 6.22 33.11 4.70
C GLU A 5 6.56 32.55 6.09
N THR A 6 6.48 33.40 7.11
CA THR A 6 6.70 33.05 8.51
C THR A 6 5.43 33.26 9.32
N LEU A 7 5.00 32.21 10.02
CA LEU A 7 3.86 32.26 10.93
C LEU A 7 4.37 32.05 12.36
N THR A 8 3.98 32.94 13.27
CA THR A 8 4.36 32.86 14.69
C THR A 8 3.23 32.24 15.49
N ALA A 9 3.50 31.09 16.12
CA ALA A 9 2.58 30.50 17.09
C ALA A 9 2.84 31.09 18.49
N THR A 10 1.76 31.46 19.21
CA THR A 10 1.87 32.09 20.54
C THR A 10 1.88 31.09 21.70
N LYS A 11 1.50 29.83 21.46
CA LYS A 11 1.44 28.78 22.50
C LYS A 11 2.22 27.54 22.11
N SER A 12 1.88 26.92 20.98
CA SER A 12 2.47 25.66 20.56
C SER A 12 2.31 25.42 19.06
N VAL A 13 3.12 24.50 18.55
CA VAL A 13 3.03 23.96 17.19
C VAL A 13 2.82 22.45 17.31
N ILE A 14 1.81 21.92 16.62
CA ILE A 14 1.55 20.47 16.54
C ILE A 14 2.03 19.98 15.17
N CYS A 15 2.93 19.00 15.17
CA CYS A 15 3.55 18.48 13.97
C CYS A 15 3.02 17.07 13.66
N SER A 16 2.23 16.94 12.58
CA SER A 16 1.79 15.64 12.06
C SER A 16 2.78 15.10 11.02
N VAL A 17 4.01 14.82 11.46
CA VAL A 17 5.11 14.33 10.62
C VAL A 17 5.87 13.22 11.35
N THR A 18 6.70 12.48 10.61
CA THR A 18 7.51 11.41 11.21
C THR A 18 8.61 11.98 12.12
N PRO A 19 9.08 11.23 13.14
CA PRO A 19 10.13 11.73 14.05
C PRO A 19 11.39 12.21 13.32
N THR A 20 11.85 11.49 12.29
CA THR A 20 13.01 11.89 11.47
C THR A 20 12.74 13.18 10.68
N GLN A 21 11.53 13.37 10.14
CA GLN A 21 11.17 14.64 9.49
C GLN A 21 11.20 15.80 10.48
N LEU A 22 10.66 15.61 11.69
CA LEU A 22 10.64 16.68 12.69
C LEU A 22 12.04 16.99 13.22
N TYR A 23 12.71 15.99 13.80
CA TYR A 23 13.92 16.19 14.58
C TYR A 23 15.19 16.27 13.72
N ASP A 24 15.26 15.59 12.57
CA ASP A 24 16.47 15.62 11.72
C ASP A 24 16.39 16.72 10.66
N ARG A 25 15.19 17.04 10.15
CA ARG A 25 15.01 17.98 9.02
C ARG A 25 14.38 19.31 9.42
N LEU A 26 13.22 19.32 10.06
CA LEU A 26 12.45 20.55 10.30
C LEU A 26 13.04 21.41 11.42
N LEU A 27 13.41 20.80 12.55
CA LEU A 27 14.12 21.46 13.64
C LEU A 27 15.63 21.52 13.39
N GLY A 28 16.17 20.51 12.70
CA GLY A 28 17.59 20.42 12.38
C GLY A 28 18.45 20.57 13.65
N LYS A 29 19.32 21.58 13.67
CA LYS A 29 20.21 21.86 14.79
C LYS A 29 19.50 22.31 16.08
N ASP A 30 18.27 22.80 15.98
CA ASP A 30 17.49 23.29 17.12
C ASP A 30 16.71 22.15 17.80
N ALA A 31 16.85 20.91 17.30
CA ALA A 31 16.25 19.74 17.90
C ALA A 31 16.89 19.41 19.27
N PRO A 32 16.11 19.07 20.30
CA PRO A 32 16.65 18.63 21.58
C PRO A 32 17.47 17.34 21.43
N GLU A 33 18.67 17.29 22.02
CA GLU A 33 19.60 16.15 21.89
C GLU A 33 18.95 14.79 22.25
N ALA A 34 18.14 14.77 23.32
CA ALA A 34 17.41 13.56 23.73
C ALA A 34 16.43 13.06 22.65
N ALA A 35 15.76 13.98 21.95
CA ALA A 35 14.82 13.64 20.88
C ALA A 35 15.55 13.16 19.61
N THR A 36 16.69 13.76 19.28
CA THR A 36 17.56 13.30 18.19
C THR A 36 18.07 11.88 18.48
N LYS A 37 18.53 11.59 19.70
CA LYS A 37 18.95 10.23 20.10
C LYS A 37 17.80 9.21 20.00
N ALA A 38 16.60 9.57 20.45
CA ALA A 38 15.43 8.71 20.33
C ALA A 38 15.04 8.45 18.86
N THR A 39 15.22 9.45 17.98
CA THR A 39 14.91 9.35 16.55
C THR A 39 15.81 8.32 15.83
N GLN A 40 17.06 8.14 16.27
CA GLN A 40 17.98 7.15 15.69
C GLN A 40 17.52 5.69 15.84
N SER A 41 16.72 5.38 16.87
CA SER A 41 16.15 4.05 17.08
C SER A 41 14.81 3.86 16.36
N TYR A 42 14.23 4.91 15.79
CA TYR A 42 12.98 4.82 15.04
C TYR A 42 13.14 3.88 13.83
N ARG A 43 12.15 3.02 13.62
CA ARG A 43 12.10 2.10 12.49
C ARG A 43 10.77 2.27 11.80
N TYR A 44 10.82 2.66 10.53
CA TYR A 44 9.64 2.61 9.68
C TYR A 44 9.14 1.18 9.55
N GLY A 45 7.81 1.05 9.42
CA GLY A 45 7.19 -0.20 9.05
C GLY A 45 7.61 -0.68 7.65
N LYS A 46 6.92 -1.72 7.19
CA LYS A 46 7.02 -2.18 5.81
C LYS A 46 6.51 -1.10 4.84
N GLY A 47 6.84 -1.24 3.57
CA GLY A 47 6.20 -0.46 2.53
C GLY A 47 4.73 -0.91 2.34
N ASN A 48 4.00 -0.15 1.55
CA ASN A 48 2.66 -0.50 1.11
C ASN A 48 2.60 -0.32 -0.41
N PHE A 49 2.12 -1.34 -1.12
CA PHE A 49 1.88 -1.24 -2.56
C PHE A 49 0.39 -1.08 -2.79
N GLN A 50 0.00 -0.09 -3.61
CA GLN A 50 -1.40 0.24 -3.85
C GLN A 50 -1.73 0.12 -5.33
N ILE A 51 -2.92 -0.42 -5.60
CA ILE A 51 -3.49 -0.49 -6.95
C ILE A 51 -4.91 0.04 -6.86
N HIS A 52 -5.31 0.85 -7.82
CA HIS A 52 -6.68 1.35 -7.92
C HIS A 52 -7.25 0.89 -9.25
N TYR A 53 -8.50 0.44 -9.22
CA TYR A 53 -9.24 0.06 -10.41
C TYR A 53 -10.54 0.86 -10.49
N ALA A 54 -10.81 1.40 -11.67
CA ALA A 54 -12.15 1.81 -12.09
C ALA A 54 -12.78 0.68 -12.90
N LEU A 55 -14.00 0.27 -12.53
CA LEU A 55 -14.68 -0.87 -13.13
C LEU A 55 -15.96 -0.44 -13.85
N ASP A 56 -16.22 -1.05 -15.00
CA ASP A 56 -17.38 -0.83 -15.86
C ASP A 56 -18.69 -1.36 -15.27
N LYS A 57 -18.57 -2.26 -14.29
CA LYS A 57 -19.68 -2.82 -13.50
C LYS A 57 -19.18 -3.30 -12.13
N PRO A 58 -20.09 -3.46 -11.14
CA PRO A 58 -19.73 -4.05 -9.85
C PRO A 58 -19.01 -5.40 -9.98
N PRO A 59 -18.02 -5.69 -9.12
CA PRO A 59 -17.28 -6.94 -9.16
C PRO A 59 -18.20 -8.13 -8.87
N ALA A 60 -18.19 -9.12 -9.77
CA ALA A 60 -18.91 -10.38 -9.58
C ALA A 60 -18.08 -11.33 -8.69
N TRP A 61 -18.10 -11.09 -7.37
CA TRP A 61 -17.42 -11.93 -6.40
C TRP A 61 -17.99 -13.36 -6.38
N ARG A 62 -17.11 -14.37 -6.35
CA ARG A 62 -17.52 -15.78 -6.23
C ARG A 62 -18.06 -16.15 -4.85
N GLY A 63 -17.66 -15.42 -3.81
CA GLY A 63 -18.11 -15.65 -2.44
C GLY A 63 -19.40 -14.88 -2.15
N GLU A 64 -20.33 -15.53 -1.45
CA GLU A 64 -21.59 -14.91 -1.06
C GLU A 64 -21.38 -13.74 -0.08
N GLY A 65 -22.06 -12.62 -0.34
CA GLY A 65 -22.07 -11.44 0.54
C GLY A 65 -20.81 -10.56 0.47
N LEU A 66 -19.79 -10.95 -0.30
CA LEU A 66 -18.56 -10.16 -0.46
C LEU A 66 -18.82 -8.84 -1.20
N ASP A 67 -19.90 -8.74 -1.97
CA ASP A 67 -20.38 -7.53 -2.64
C ASP A 67 -20.94 -6.47 -1.67
N LYS A 68 -21.20 -6.82 -0.40
CA LYS A 68 -21.91 -5.96 0.57
C LYS A 68 -21.03 -5.35 1.65
N VAL A 69 -19.73 -5.65 1.65
CA VAL A 69 -18.80 -5.14 2.66
C VAL A 69 -17.95 -4.01 2.09
N ALA A 70 -17.46 -3.11 2.94
CA ALA A 70 -16.55 -2.05 2.49
C ALA A 70 -15.11 -2.53 2.25
N LEU A 71 -14.69 -3.59 2.97
CA LEU A 71 -13.32 -4.06 3.01
C LEU A 71 -13.27 -5.60 3.10
N LEU A 72 -12.43 -6.19 2.26
CA LEU A 72 -12.18 -7.62 2.17
C LEU A 72 -10.68 -7.88 2.34
N HIS A 73 -10.31 -9.06 2.82
CA HIS A 73 -8.92 -9.53 2.84
C HIS A 73 -8.81 -10.84 2.08
N LEU A 74 -8.04 -10.85 0.99
CA LEU A 74 -7.72 -12.06 0.25
C LEU A 74 -6.35 -12.56 0.71
N THR A 75 -6.34 -13.78 1.23
CA THR A 75 -5.15 -14.44 1.78
C THR A 75 -5.35 -15.95 1.73
N PRO A 76 -4.29 -16.75 1.54
CA PRO A 76 -4.39 -18.21 1.64
C PRO A 76 -4.47 -18.72 3.10
N GLY A 77 -4.64 -17.81 4.08
CA GLY A 77 -4.76 -18.13 5.51
C GLY A 77 -3.60 -17.56 6.33
N LEU A 78 -3.58 -17.84 7.63
CA LEU A 78 -2.59 -17.29 8.57
C LEU A 78 -1.15 -17.63 8.19
N ASP A 79 -0.89 -18.87 7.75
CA ASP A 79 0.43 -19.29 7.28
C ASP A 79 0.87 -18.51 6.04
N GLY A 80 -0.10 -18.18 5.16
CA GLY A 80 0.09 -17.30 4.02
C GLY A 80 0.54 -15.90 4.41
N VAL A 81 -0.18 -15.28 5.34
CA VAL A 81 0.15 -13.95 5.86
C VAL A 81 1.53 -13.96 6.51
N SER A 82 1.83 -15.00 7.30
CA SER A 82 3.15 -15.18 7.93
C SER A 82 4.25 -15.30 6.87
N LYS A 83 4.06 -16.12 5.83
CA LYS A 83 5.00 -16.25 4.71
C LYS A 83 5.25 -14.91 4.02
N ALA A 84 4.20 -14.20 3.62
CA ALA A 84 4.30 -12.90 2.96
C ALA A 84 5.03 -11.85 3.83
N CYS A 85 4.73 -11.81 5.12
CA CYS A 85 5.43 -10.95 6.07
C CYS A 85 6.93 -11.26 6.14
N ASN A 86 7.31 -12.54 6.20
CA ASN A 86 8.70 -12.96 6.27
C ASN A 86 9.45 -12.68 4.96
N GLU A 87 8.82 -12.90 3.82
CA GLU A 87 9.35 -12.55 2.50
C GLU A 87 9.66 -11.04 2.43
N ALA A 88 8.69 -10.20 2.78
CA ALA A 88 8.83 -8.75 2.76
C ALA A 88 9.90 -8.22 3.71
N VAL A 89 9.97 -8.76 4.94
CA VAL A 89 11.01 -8.39 5.92
C VAL A 89 12.41 -8.72 5.42
N ARG A 90 12.55 -9.79 4.62
CA ARG A 90 13.81 -10.18 3.98
C ARG A 90 14.14 -9.37 2.72
N GLY A 91 13.26 -8.44 2.33
CA GLY A 91 13.42 -7.62 1.12
C GLY A 91 12.90 -8.28 -0.15
N MET A 92 12.15 -9.38 -0.04
CA MET A 92 11.57 -10.08 -1.19
C MET A 92 10.18 -9.53 -1.49
N LEU A 93 9.84 -9.38 -2.77
CA LEU A 93 8.45 -9.22 -3.18
C LEU A 93 7.69 -10.52 -2.85
N PRO A 94 6.60 -10.46 -2.07
CA PRO A 94 5.83 -11.65 -1.74
C PRO A 94 5.34 -12.40 -2.98
N GLU A 95 5.38 -13.73 -2.93
CA GLU A 95 4.83 -14.57 -4.00
C GLU A 95 3.30 -14.48 -4.02
N VAL A 96 2.69 -14.54 -2.82
CA VAL A 96 1.27 -14.36 -2.59
C VAL A 96 1.11 -13.37 -1.43
N PRO A 97 0.92 -12.07 -1.71
CA PRO A 97 0.74 -11.06 -0.67
C PRO A 97 -0.65 -11.15 -0.03
N THR A 98 -0.81 -10.56 1.15
CA THR A 98 -2.15 -10.22 1.65
C THR A 98 -2.70 -9.08 0.79
N ILE A 99 -3.90 -9.26 0.23
CA ILE A 99 -4.56 -8.22 -0.57
C ILE A 99 -5.74 -7.69 0.24
N CYS A 100 -5.61 -6.48 0.78
CA CYS A 100 -6.73 -5.74 1.35
C CYS A 100 -7.47 -5.06 0.21
N VAL A 101 -8.73 -5.44 -0.05
CA VAL A 101 -9.55 -4.89 -1.12
C VAL A 101 -10.63 -4.00 -0.52
N GLY A 102 -10.55 -2.70 -0.76
CA GLY A 102 -11.60 -1.76 -0.42
C GLY A 102 -12.53 -1.49 -1.60
N GLN A 103 -13.82 -1.52 -1.33
CA GLN A 103 -14.89 -1.31 -2.30
C GLN A 103 -15.96 -0.37 -1.72
N PRO A 104 -15.63 0.92 -1.53
CA PRO A 104 -16.47 1.83 -0.76
C PRO A 104 -17.87 2.04 -1.37
N HIS A 105 -18.02 1.80 -2.69
CA HIS A 105 -19.29 1.85 -3.40
C HIS A 105 -20.34 0.86 -2.89
N ALA A 106 -19.93 -0.23 -2.23
CA ALA A 106 -20.84 -1.20 -1.61
C ALA A 106 -21.66 -0.61 -0.45
N ILE A 107 -21.13 0.41 0.23
CA ILE A 107 -21.79 1.09 1.35
C ILE A 107 -22.28 2.48 0.95
N ASP A 108 -21.54 3.18 0.10
CA ASP A 108 -21.87 4.51 -0.40
C ASP A 108 -21.81 4.52 -1.93
N PRO A 109 -22.95 4.30 -2.63
CA PRO A 109 -23.00 4.28 -4.08
C PRO A 109 -22.54 5.59 -4.75
N SER A 110 -22.48 6.72 -4.03
CA SER A 110 -22.03 8.01 -4.58
C SER A 110 -20.53 8.06 -4.87
N ARG A 111 -19.77 7.04 -4.43
CA ARG A 111 -18.32 6.92 -4.61
C ARG A 111 -17.89 6.67 -6.06
N CYS A 112 -18.80 6.29 -6.94
CA CYS A 112 -18.57 6.11 -8.38
C CYS A 112 -19.86 6.37 -9.18
N PRO A 113 -19.79 6.50 -10.52
CA PRO A 113 -20.98 6.62 -11.35
C PRO A 113 -21.93 5.43 -11.21
N GLU A 114 -23.21 5.64 -11.51
CA GLU A 114 -24.22 4.58 -11.46
C GLU A 114 -23.84 3.40 -12.36
N GLY A 115 -24.01 2.19 -11.84
CA GLY A 115 -23.66 0.96 -12.53
C GLY A 115 -22.15 0.71 -12.66
N LYS A 116 -21.27 1.56 -12.10
CA LYS A 116 -19.82 1.37 -12.05
C LYS A 116 -19.37 0.92 -10.66
N ALA A 117 -18.08 0.60 -10.54
CA ALA A 117 -17.45 0.31 -9.27
C ALA A 117 -16.02 0.83 -9.21
N ILE A 118 -15.52 0.98 -7.99
CA ILE A 118 -14.10 1.23 -7.72
C ILE A 118 -13.57 0.21 -6.73
N LEU A 119 -12.36 -0.27 -6.97
CA LEU A 119 -11.58 -1.05 -6.02
C LEU A 119 -10.28 -0.31 -5.71
N TRP A 120 -9.90 -0.26 -4.45
CA TRP A 120 -8.53 0.05 -4.07
C TRP A 120 -7.94 -1.16 -3.35
N LEU A 121 -6.72 -1.52 -3.72
CA LEU A 121 -5.97 -2.61 -3.13
C LEU A 121 -4.84 -2.03 -2.30
N GLN A 122 -4.60 -2.62 -1.14
CA GLN A 122 -3.41 -2.38 -0.34
C GLN A 122 -2.71 -3.69 -0.05
N LEU A 123 -1.40 -3.70 -0.27
CA LEU A 123 -0.52 -4.81 0.06
C LEU A 123 0.42 -4.32 1.17
N PRO A 124 0.13 -4.64 2.44
CA PRO A 124 0.87 -4.11 3.58
C PRO A 124 2.24 -4.76 3.78
N GLU A 125 2.53 -5.86 3.06
CA GLU A 125 3.82 -6.53 3.09
C GLU A 125 4.70 -6.19 1.87
N ALA A 126 4.78 -4.93 1.46
CA ALA A 126 5.74 -4.53 0.42
C ALA A 126 7.13 -4.25 1.05
N PRO A 127 8.24 -4.73 0.46
CA PRO A 127 9.57 -4.37 0.93
C PRO A 127 9.88 -2.89 0.64
N ARG A 128 10.59 -2.21 1.55
CA ARG A 128 11.07 -0.83 1.33
C ARG A 128 12.28 -0.75 0.39
N HIS A 129 13.05 -1.84 0.35
CA HIS A 129 14.19 -2.01 -0.55
C HIS A 129 14.14 -3.44 -1.07
N ILE A 130 14.02 -3.56 -2.39
CA ILE A 130 13.76 -4.82 -3.09
C ILE A 130 15.09 -5.51 -3.33
N LYS A 131 15.26 -6.70 -2.74
CA LYS A 131 16.43 -7.56 -2.93
C LYS A 131 16.17 -8.70 -3.91
N GLY A 132 14.91 -8.97 -4.20
CA GLY A 132 14.51 -10.10 -5.01
C GLY A 132 13.00 -10.31 -5.03
N ASP A 133 12.61 -11.37 -5.71
CA ASP A 133 11.25 -11.84 -5.83
C ASP A 133 11.11 -13.24 -5.22
N ALA A 134 10.19 -13.43 -4.27
CA ALA A 134 10.00 -14.73 -3.62
C ALA A 134 9.51 -15.81 -4.60
N ALA A 135 8.86 -15.41 -5.71
CA ALA A 135 8.45 -16.32 -6.76
C ALA A 135 9.56 -16.64 -7.78
N GLY A 136 10.67 -15.90 -7.78
CA GLY A 136 11.77 -16.04 -8.74
C GLY A 136 11.40 -15.71 -10.19
N LYS A 137 10.39 -14.87 -10.42
CA LYS A 137 9.86 -14.51 -11.75
C LYS A 137 10.13 -13.07 -12.15
N LEU A 138 10.40 -12.20 -11.18
CA LEU A 138 10.67 -10.78 -11.39
C LEU A 138 12.12 -10.47 -11.04
N GLU A 139 12.81 -9.78 -11.96
CA GLU A 139 14.18 -9.31 -11.76
C GLU A 139 14.18 -8.09 -10.81
N ALA A 140 15.01 -8.15 -9.77
CA ALA A 140 15.16 -7.06 -8.82
C ALA A 140 16.21 -6.04 -9.31
N PRO A 141 15.90 -4.74 -9.30
CA PRO A 141 16.88 -3.68 -9.57
C PRO A 141 18.05 -3.73 -8.61
N THR A 142 19.25 -3.41 -9.11
CA THR A 142 20.50 -3.44 -8.32
C THR A 142 20.54 -2.40 -7.21
N ASP A 143 19.80 -1.29 -7.36
CA ASP A 143 19.64 -0.25 -6.34
C ASP A 143 18.48 -0.53 -5.36
N GLY A 144 17.77 -1.64 -5.57
CA GLY A 144 16.61 -2.09 -4.80
C GLY A 144 15.45 -1.10 -4.75
N LEU A 145 15.36 -0.18 -5.71
CA LEU A 145 14.25 0.76 -5.85
C LEU A 145 13.15 0.18 -6.76
N TRP A 146 11.96 0.75 -6.68
CA TRP A 146 10.88 0.42 -7.62
C TRP A 146 11.18 1.06 -8.98
N THR A 147 11.17 0.25 -10.04
CA THR A 147 11.09 0.72 -11.42
C THR A 147 9.66 0.62 -11.92
N GLU A 148 9.32 1.36 -12.97
CA GLU A 148 8.01 1.25 -13.60
C GLU A 148 7.73 -0.19 -14.07
N ALA A 149 8.67 -0.81 -14.78
CA ALA A 149 8.52 -2.18 -15.25
C ALA A 149 8.30 -3.19 -14.10
N LEU A 150 9.04 -3.08 -12.99
CA LEU A 150 8.85 -3.95 -11.83
C LEU A 150 7.51 -3.68 -11.12
N ARG A 151 7.11 -2.41 -11.01
CA ARG A 151 5.82 -2.00 -10.45
C ARG A 151 4.68 -2.66 -11.21
N GLU A 152 4.66 -2.51 -12.54
CA GLU A 152 3.63 -3.10 -13.40
C GLU A 152 3.64 -4.63 -13.30
N ALA A 153 4.80 -5.27 -13.41
CA ALA A 153 4.87 -6.73 -13.36
C ALA A 153 4.45 -7.31 -11.99
N TYR A 154 4.69 -6.59 -10.89
CA TYR A 154 4.16 -6.97 -9.59
C TYR A 154 2.65 -6.71 -9.48
N ALA A 155 2.15 -5.61 -10.05
CA ALA A 155 0.71 -5.35 -10.13
C ALA A 155 -0.02 -6.45 -10.93
N ASP A 156 0.52 -6.91 -12.05
CA ASP A 156 -0.01 -8.01 -12.85
C ASP A 156 -0.14 -9.32 -12.05
N ARG A 157 0.83 -9.61 -11.18
CA ARG A 157 0.77 -10.77 -10.27
C ARG A 157 -0.41 -10.65 -9.32
N VAL A 158 -0.59 -9.47 -8.71
CA VAL A 158 -1.67 -9.21 -7.75
C VAL A 158 -3.02 -9.29 -8.45
N GLU A 159 -3.13 -8.70 -9.65
CA GLU A 159 -4.32 -8.79 -10.48
C GLU A 159 -4.65 -10.25 -10.83
N ALA A 160 -3.65 -11.05 -11.22
CA ALA A 160 -3.85 -12.45 -11.53
C ALA A 160 -4.34 -13.28 -10.33
N ILE A 161 -4.03 -12.86 -9.09
CA ILE A 161 -4.62 -13.44 -7.88
C ILE A 161 -6.06 -12.96 -7.72
N LEU A 162 -6.30 -11.65 -7.81
CA LEU A 162 -7.63 -11.04 -7.67
C LEU A 162 -8.66 -11.63 -8.67
N ALA A 163 -8.26 -11.77 -9.93
CA ALA A 163 -9.10 -12.28 -11.02
C ALA A 163 -9.56 -13.73 -10.81
N LYS A 164 -8.93 -14.51 -9.91
CA LYS A 164 -9.41 -15.85 -9.52
C LYS A 164 -10.65 -15.80 -8.62
N HIS A 165 -10.94 -14.64 -8.02
CA HIS A 165 -12.02 -14.45 -7.06
C HIS A 165 -13.18 -13.61 -7.61
N ILE A 166 -12.99 -12.93 -8.74
CA ILE A 166 -13.99 -12.08 -9.40
C ILE A 166 -14.18 -12.57 -10.84
N ASP A 167 -15.38 -13.01 -11.17
CA ASP A 167 -15.66 -13.51 -12.51
C ASP A 167 -15.62 -12.40 -13.56
N GLY A 168 -14.84 -12.61 -14.62
CA GLY A 168 -14.67 -11.66 -15.72
C GLY A 168 -13.95 -10.37 -15.32
N PHE A 169 -13.16 -10.36 -14.23
CA PHE A 169 -12.55 -9.13 -13.68
C PHE A 169 -11.87 -8.25 -14.73
N ARG A 170 -10.98 -8.83 -15.54
CA ARG A 170 -10.19 -8.07 -16.53
C ARG A 170 -11.05 -7.38 -17.57
N ASP A 171 -12.19 -7.98 -17.93
CA ASP A 171 -13.11 -7.41 -18.90
C ASP A 171 -13.89 -6.22 -18.34
N THR A 172 -13.84 -5.98 -17.02
CA THR A 172 -14.50 -4.84 -16.38
C THR A 172 -13.56 -3.69 -16.07
N VAL A 173 -12.25 -3.87 -16.15
CA VAL A 173 -11.28 -2.81 -15.84
C VAL A 173 -11.29 -1.73 -16.92
N ILE A 174 -11.49 -0.47 -16.51
CA ILE A 174 -11.45 0.71 -17.38
C ILE A 174 -10.09 1.42 -17.27
N ALA A 175 -9.58 1.53 -16.04
CA ALA A 175 -8.33 2.21 -15.69
C ALA A 175 -7.83 1.76 -14.31
#